data_AF-Q0C498-F1
#
_entry.id   AF-Q0C498-F1
#
_cell.length_a   1.000
_cell.length_b   1.000
_cell.length_c   1.000
_cell.angle_alpha   90.00
_cell.angle_beta   90.00
_cell.angle_gamma   90.00
#
_symmetry.space_group_name_H-M   'P 1'
#
loop_
_entity.id
_entity.type
_entity.pdbx_description
1 polymer ?
#
loop_
_entity_poly.entity_id
_entity_poly.type
_entity_poly.pdbx_seq_one_letter_code
_entity_poly.pdbx_strand_id
1 'polypeptide(L)'
;MVFFDHDDDKPHEECGVFGVFGSLEASLLTALGLHALQHRGQEAAGIVSYDGKRFSSERHMGLVGESFGGDLRQRLPGHAAIGHNRYSTQGRPMARNIQPIFADLDTGGFAVAHNGNLTNARILRQELVRNGAIFQSTMDTEVILHLVARSPKKKFVERLVDAMHQIEGGYALVGITGKKLIGARDPIGLRPLILGRHGKSYVLASETCALDIIGAEFVREIENGEVVVISEEGIESIRAFPPRPPSPCIFEYVYFARPDSFIQGRSVYEVRRRMGNQLALETHADADVIVPVPDSGVPAALGFSEASGIPFQMGIIRNHYVGRTFIQPTHTGRQTAISKKHSPNRAVLEGKRVILVDDSIVRGNTSKKIVQMVREAGAREIHFRSASPPIVNPDFYGIDMAAKSELFAATHTHEEMVRELKVESLGFLSVPGLYKAIGEPVRNGMQPQFADHCFTGDYPTQLLDHQRAQADKERQLSLLDDV
;
A
#
# COMPACT_ATOMS: atom_id res chain seq x y z
N MET A 1 -18.89 -11.77 10.32
CA MET A 1 -18.61 -12.29 8.97
C MET A 1 -18.08 -11.12 8.16
N VAL A 2 -16.79 -11.12 7.81
CA VAL A 2 -16.18 -10.04 7.01
C VAL A 2 -16.61 -10.26 5.57
N PHE A 3 -17.50 -9.42 5.07
CA PHE A 3 -17.90 -9.47 3.65
C PHE A 3 -16.84 -8.73 2.84
N PHE A 4 -16.04 -9.50 2.09
CA PHE A 4 -15.17 -8.95 1.06
C PHE A 4 -16.02 -8.49 -0.11
N ASP A 5 -15.74 -7.28 -0.60
CA ASP A 5 -16.27 -6.87 -1.89
C ASP A 5 -15.45 -7.55 -2.98
N HIS A 6 -15.89 -8.74 -3.42
CA HIS A 6 -15.26 -9.46 -4.54
C HIS A 6 -15.30 -8.68 -5.87
N ASP A 7 -16.00 -7.54 -5.93
CA ASP A 7 -16.04 -6.66 -7.09
C ASP A 7 -15.04 -5.50 -7.02
N ASP A 8 -14.26 -5.33 -5.93
CA ASP A 8 -13.20 -4.32 -5.84
C ASP A 8 -11.94 -4.82 -6.57
N ASP A 9 -11.66 -4.26 -7.76
CA ASP A 9 -10.50 -4.64 -8.58
C ASP A 9 -9.29 -3.72 -8.39
N LYS A 10 -9.34 -2.75 -7.46
CA LYS A 10 -8.22 -1.84 -7.26
C LYS A 10 -7.09 -2.53 -6.50
N PRO A 11 -5.81 -2.18 -6.77
CA PRO A 11 -4.71 -2.67 -5.96
C PRO A 11 -4.91 -2.19 -4.52
N HIS A 12 -4.57 -3.02 -3.53
CA HIS A 12 -4.57 -2.60 -2.13
C HIS A 12 -3.17 -2.76 -1.57
N GLU A 13 -2.66 -1.73 -0.91
CA GLU A 13 -1.37 -1.84 -0.22
C GLU A 13 -1.60 -2.55 1.09
N GLU A 14 -0.63 -3.38 1.46
CA GLU A 14 -0.69 -4.21 2.65
C GLU A 14 -1.01 -3.42 3.90
N CYS A 15 -0.22 -2.40 4.24
CA CYS A 15 -0.27 -1.92 5.61
C CYS A 15 0.13 -0.46 5.77
N GLY A 16 -0.30 0.13 6.90
CA GLY A 16 0.25 1.38 7.41
C GLY A 16 0.85 1.14 8.79
N VAL A 17 2.05 1.65 9.04
CA VAL A 17 2.72 1.55 10.35
C VAL A 17 2.83 2.91 11.04
N PHE A 18 2.74 2.90 12.36
CA PHE A 18 2.88 4.09 13.18
C PHE A 18 3.58 3.75 14.51
N GLY A 19 4.40 4.65 15.04
CA GLY A 19 5.05 4.48 16.34
C GLY A 19 5.32 5.79 17.04
N VAL A 20 5.24 5.80 18.37
CA VAL A 20 5.50 6.98 19.22
C VAL A 20 6.41 6.59 20.37
N PHE A 21 7.36 7.46 20.71
CA PHE A 21 8.23 7.33 21.88
C PHE A 21 8.28 8.61 22.70
N GLY A 22 8.16 8.48 24.02
CA GLY A 22 8.30 9.58 24.98
C GLY A 22 7.04 10.43 25.13
N SER A 23 5.84 9.85 25.02
CA SER A 23 4.55 10.55 25.23
C SER A 23 3.66 9.78 26.18
N LEU A 24 3.12 10.42 27.23
CA LEU A 24 2.12 9.81 28.12
C LEU A 24 0.80 9.43 27.42
N GLU A 25 0.60 9.93 26.19
CA GLU A 25 -0.57 9.65 25.35
C GLU A 25 -0.20 8.80 24.13
N ALA A 26 0.87 7.99 24.21
CA ALA A 26 1.41 7.25 23.07
C ALA A 26 0.37 6.37 22.36
N SER A 27 -0.50 5.68 23.09
CA SER A 27 -1.56 4.84 22.51
C SER A 27 -2.65 5.66 21.80
N LEU A 28 -3.04 6.82 22.34
CA LEU A 28 -4.00 7.74 21.71
C LEU A 28 -3.43 8.33 20.42
N LEU A 29 -2.19 8.85 20.47
CA LEU A 29 -1.49 9.37 19.29
C LEU A 29 -1.34 8.29 18.21
N THR A 30 -1.07 7.05 18.62
CA THR A 30 -0.99 5.90 17.71
C THR A 30 -2.33 5.62 17.05
N ALA A 31 -3.44 5.62 17.79
CA ALA A 31 -4.77 5.42 17.22
C ALA A 31 -5.15 6.54 16.23
N LEU A 32 -4.84 7.81 16.53
CA LEU A 32 -5.09 8.93 15.62
C LEU A 32 -4.24 8.85 14.35
N GLY A 33 -2.94 8.53 14.50
CA GLY A 33 -2.03 8.32 13.37
C GLY A 33 -2.49 7.17 12.48
N LEU A 34 -2.89 6.03 13.07
CA LEU A 34 -3.48 4.92 12.32
C LEU A 34 -4.80 5.30 11.66
N HIS A 35 -5.64 6.12 12.28
CA HIS A 35 -6.87 6.59 11.64
C HIS A 35 -6.56 7.41 10.37
N ALA A 36 -5.52 8.26 10.39
CA ALA A 36 -5.06 8.95 9.18
C ALA A 36 -4.50 7.99 8.11
N LEU A 37 -3.95 6.84 8.51
CA LEU A 37 -3.46 5.79 7.61
C LEU A 37 -4.51 4.71 7.30
N GLN A 38 -5.79 4.93 7.59
CA GLN A 38 -6.84 3.91 7.41
C GLN A 38 -7.00 3.48 5.94
N HIS A 39 -6.62 4.33 4.98
CA HIS A 39 -6.64 3.98 3.56
C HIS A 39 -5.61 2.91 3.19
N ARG A 40 -4.54 2.72 3.99
CA ARG A 40 -3.53 1.66 3.77
C ARG A 40 -3.92 0.29 4.31
N GLY A 41 -5.05 0.16 4.99
CA GLY A 41 -5.41 -1.10 5.62
C GLY A 41 -6.70 -0.98 6.38
N GLN A 42 -7.63 -1.88 6.08
CA GLN A 42 -9.04 -1.72 6.40
C GLN A 42 -9.65 -3.00 7.00
N GLU A 43 -8.90 -4.08 7.02
CA GLU A 43 -9.36 -5.38 7.50
C GLU A 43 -9.13 -5.59 8.98
N ALA A 44 -8.05 -5.02 9.51
CA ALA A 44 -7.69 -5.12 10.91
C ALA A 44 -6.79 -3.97 11.33
N ALA A 45 -6.79 -3.68 12.62
CA ALA A 45 -5.89 -2.73 13.24
C ALA A 45 -5.42 -3.25 14.61
N GLY A 46 -4.18 -2.92 14.99
CA GLY A 46 -3.61 -3.32 16.27
C GLY A 46 -2.72 -2.24 16.86
N ILE A 47 -2.62 -2.22 18.19
CA ILE A 47 -1.73 -1.34 18.94
C ILE A 47 -1.04 -2.17 20.02
N VAL A 48 0.27 -1.96 20.20
CA VAL A 48 1.03 -2.42 21.36
C VAL A 48 1.65 -1.21 22.05
N SER A 49 1.47 -1.08 23.36
CA SER A 49 2.05 -0.03 24.19
C SER A 49 2.97 -0.60 25.27
N TYR A 50 3.86 0.25 25.80
CA TYR A 50 4.75 -0.10 26.90
C TYR A 50 4.78 1.00 27.97
N ASP A 51 4.53 0.62 29.23
CA ASP A 51 4.38 1.52 30.36
C ASP A 51 5.65 1.73 31.22
N GLY A 52 6.78 1.12 30.83
CA GLY A 52 7.99 1.07 31.65
C GLY A 52 8.15 -0.23 32.44
N LYS A 53 7.12 -1.09 32.45
CA LYS A 53 7.12 -2.37 33.16
C LYS A 53 6.56 -3.51 32.31
N ARG A 54 5.46 -3.27 31.59
CA ARG A 54 4.69 -4.31 30.88
C ARG A 54 4.28 -3.82 29.50
N PHE A 55 4.17 -4.77 28.58
CA PHE A 55 3.55 -4.55 27.28
C PHE A 55 2.05 -4.80 27.38
N SER A 56 1.26 -3.94 26.75
CA SER A 56 -0.19 -4.13 26.57
C SER A 56 -0.49 -4.20 25.07
N SER A 57 -1.31 -5.15 24.64
CA SER A 57 -1.61 -5.37 23.23
C SER A 57 -3.11 -5.50 23.01
N GLU A 58 -3.60 -4.79 22.00
CA GLU A 58 -4.95 -4.96 21.49
C GLU A 58 -4.92 -5.10 19.97
N ARG A 59 -5.67 -6.07 19.46
CA ARG A 59 -5.69 -6.44 18.03
C ARG A 59 -7.13 -6.74 17.64
N HIS A 60 -7.63 -5.99 16.67
CA HIS A 60 -9.04 -6.01 16.29
C HIS A 60 -9.20 -6.16 14.78
N MET A 61 -10.20 -6.94 14.37
CA MET A 61 -10.65 -6.91 12.97
C MET A 61 -11.51 -5.66 12.77
N GLY A 62 -11.41 -5.05 11.59
CA GLY A 62 -12.19 -3.87 11.21
C GLY A 62 -11.38 -2.57 11.27
N LEU A 63 -12.10 -1.46 11.44
CA LEU A 63 -11.57 -0.11 11.34
C LEU A 63 -11.03 0.38 12.69
N VAL A 64 -10.08 1.30 12.65
CA VAL A 64 -9.44 1.93 13.82
C VAL A 64 -10.49 2.62 14.70
N GLY A 65 -11.36 3.43 14.09
CA GLY A 65 -12.39 4.20 14.81
C GLY A 65 -13.41 3.32 15.55
N GLU A 66 -13.68 2.12 15.04
CA GLU A 66 -14.57 1.14 15.69
C GLU A 66 -13.85 0.37 16.81
N SER A 67 -12.55 0.13 16.64
CA SER A 67 -11.74 -0.75 17.50
C SER A 67 -11.19 -0.04 18.75
N PHE A 68 -10.83 1.24 18.61
CA PHE A 68 -10.04 1.98 19.59
C PHE A 68 -10.79 3.16 20.21
N GLY A 69 -12.11 3.03 20.39
CA GLY A 69 -12.92 3.99 21.15
C GLY A 69 -12.70 3.90 22.68
N GLY A 70 -13.17 4.93 23.39
CA GLY A 70 -13.06 5.04 24.86
C GLY A 70 -11.71 5.56 25.33
N ASP A 71 -11.35 5.32 26.60
CA ASP A 71 -10.08 5.77 27.17
C ASP A 71 -8.94 4.77 26.91
N LEU A 72 -8.20 5.01 25.82
CA LEU A 72 -7.05 4.20 25.43
C LEU A 72 -5.91 4.26 26.44
N ARG A 73 -5.78 5.31 27.24
CA ARG A 73 -4.68 5.43 28.23
C ARG A 73 -4.85 4.44 29.37
N GLN A 74 -6.09 4.04 29.67
CA GLN A 74 -6.39 3.01 30.66
C GLN A 74 -6.19 1.60 30.09
N ARG A 75 -6.62 1.37 28.84
CA ARG A 75 -6.56 0.04 28.19
C ARG A 75 -5.15 -0.32 27.69
N LEU A 76 -4.46 0.67 27.15
CA LEU A 76 -3.12 0.59 26.56
C LEU A 76 -2.24 1.69 27.18
N PRO A 77 -1.91 1.59 28.48
CA PRO A 77 -1.08 2.58 29.13
C PRO A 77 0.33 2.57 28.56
N GLY A 78 0.98 3.73 28.58
CA GLY A 78 2.44 3.80 28.46
C GLY A 78 2.98 5.02 27.75
N HIS A 79 4.32 5.10 27.75
CA HIS A 79 5.07 6.22 27.18
C HIS A 79 5.58 5.95 25.76
N ALA A 80 5.43 4.71 25.28
CA ALA A 80 5.76 4.29 23.92
C ALA A 80 4.67 3.37 23.38
N ALA A 81 4.39 3.45 22.09
CA ALA A 81 3.45 2.57 21.42
C ALA A 81 3.79 2.42 19.94
N ILE A 82 3.41 1.29 19.35
CA ILE A 82 3.37 1.08 17.91
C ILE A 82 2.00 0.57 17.51
N GLY A 83 1.65 0.83 16.25
CA GLY A 83 0.38 0.46 15.69
C GLY A 83 0.50 0.08 14.23
N HIS A 84 -0.52 -0.62 13.76
CA HIS A 84 -0.56 -1.15 12.41
C HIS A 84 -1.99 -1.23 11.88
N ASN A 85 -2.20 -0.80 10.63
CA ASN A 85 -3.40 -1.10 9.84
C ASN A 85 -3.07 -2.17 8.81
N ARG A 86 -3.96 -3.15 8.64
CA ARG A 86 -3.75 -4.29 7.75
C ARG A 86 -4.78 -4.36 6.62
N TYR A 87 -4.29 -4.73 5.46
CA TYR A 87 -4.95 -5.31 4.31
C TYR A 87 -4.31 -6.68 4.02
N SER A 88 -5.07 -7.70 3.66
CA SER A 88 -4.52 -9.05 3.44
C SER A 88 -4.18 -9.29 1.97
N THR A 89 -2.89 -9.29 1.66
CA THR A 89 -2.31 -9.87 0.41
C THR A 89 -1.98 -11.35 0.59
N GLN A 90 -1.41 -11.68 1.75
CA GLN A 90 -0.98 -13.02 2.14
C GLN A 90 -1.56 -13.40 3.49
N GLY A 91 -2.06 -14.63 3.55
CA GLY A 91 -2.70 -15.17 4.74
C GLY A 91 -4.12 -14.62 4.95
N ARG A 92 -5.02 -15.52 5.34
CA ARG A 92 -6.43 -15.15 5.55
C ARG A 92 -6.59 -14.04 6.60
N PRO A 93 -7.64 -13.22 6.52
CA PRO A 93 -8.05 -12.27 7.56
C PRO A 93 -8.41 -13.02 8.84
N MET A 94 -7.41 -13.24 9.70
CA MET A 94 -7.53 -14.00 10.93
C MET A 94 -6.89 -13.21 12.05
N ALA A 95 -7.41 -13.34 13.27
CA ALA A 95 -6.86 -12.66 14.45
C ALA A 95 -5.35 -12.91 14.65
N ARG A 96 -4.88 -14.12 14.33
CA ARG A 96 -3.45 -14.49 14.38
C ARG A 96 -2.56 -13.73 13.40
N ASN A 97 -3.16 -13.14 12.37
CA ASN A 97 -2.48 -12.35 11.34
C ASN A 97 -2.67 -10.84 11.56
N ILE A 98 -3.06 -10.40 12.76
CA ILE A 98 -3.13 -8.98 13.09
C ILE A 98 -1.82 -8.57 13.76
N GLN A 99 -1.21 -7.52 13.23
CA GLN A 99 -0.02 -6.86 13.76
C GLN A 99 -0.42 -5.66 14.65
N PRO A 100 0.46 -5.11 15.50
CA PRO A 100 1.81 -5.57 15.81
C PRO A 100 1.83 -6.95 16.47
N ILE A 101 2.87 -7.74 16.19
CA ILE A 101 3.10 -9.00 16.89
C ILE A 101 4.12 -8.79 18.01
N PHE A 102 3.92 -9.49 19.13
CA PHE A 102 4.75 -9.41 20.32
C PHE A 102 5.30 -10.79 20.68
N ALA A 103 6.56 -10.84 21.10
CA ALA A 103 7.17 -12.02 21.70
C ALA A 103 8.12 -11.63 22.84
N ASP A 104 8.18 -12.49 23.86
CA ASP A 104 9.21 -12.43 24.89
C ASP A 104 10.47 -13.15 24.39
N LEU A 105 11.55 -12.38 24.27
CA LEU A 105 12.87 -12.89 23.92
C LEU A 105 13.75 -12.97 25.18
N ASP A 106 14.88 -13.66 25.10
CA ASP A 106 15.91 -13.65 26.15
C ASP A 106 16.45 -12.24 26.46
N THR A 107 16.33 -11.32 25.49
CA THR A 107 16.69 -9.90 25.61
C THR A 107 15.54 -9.02 26.13
N GLY A 108 14.38 -9.61 26.41
CA GLY A 108 13.16 -8.94 26.84
C GLY A 108 12.06 -8.93 25.76
N GLY A 109 10.95 -8.27 26.08
CA GLY A 109 9.82 -8.16 25.17
C GLY A 109 10.13 -7.32 23.93
N PHE A 110 9.71 -7.81 22.76
CA PHE A 110 9.81 -7.13 21.48
C PHE A 110 8.47 -7.18 20.75
N ALA A 111 7.96 -6.01 20.37
CA ALA A 111 6.83 -5.90 19.47
C ALA A 111 7.25 -5.27 18.14
N VAL A 112 6.69 -5.75 17.03
CA VAL A 112 7.02 -5.27 15.68
C VAL A 112 5.79 -5.22 14.78
N ALA A 113 5.77 -4.21 13.93
CA ALA A 113 4.84 -4.01 12.83
C ALA A 113 5.60 -3.73 11.53
N HIS A 114 5.04 -4.22 10.42
CA HIS A 114 5.68 -4.32 9.12
C HIS A 114 4.72 -3.88 8.02
N ASN A 115 5.13 -2.89 7.22
CA ASN A 115 4.54 -2.61 5.91
C ASN A 115 5.50 -3.07 4.82
N GLY A 116 5.05 -3.97 3.94
CA GLY A 116 5.82 -4.53 2.84
C GLY A 116 5.58 -6.03 2.71
N ASN A 117 6.40 -6.69 1.88
CA ASN A 117 6.41 -8.14 1.77
C ASN A 117 7.83 -8.65 1.59
N LEU A 118 8.19 -9.68 2.35
CA LEU A 118 9.47 -10.36 2.22
C LEU A 118 9.41 -11.41 1.09
N THR A 119 10.30 -11.29 0.09
CA THR A 119 10.34 -12.16 -1.09
C THR A 119 11.04 -13.50 -0.85
N ASN A 120 11.55 -13.72 0.36
CA ASN A 120 12.15 -14.98 0.81
C ASN A 120 11.54 -15.51 2.13
N ALA A 121 10.37 -14.98 2.54
CA ALA A 121 9.72 -15.35 3.80
C ALA A 121 9.45 -16.85 3.91
N ARG A 122 9.01 -17.49 2.81
CA ARG A 122 8.61 -18.90 2.82
C ARG A 122 9.82 -19.80 2.94
N ILE A 123 10.91 -19.48 2.24
CA ILE A 123 12.19 -20.19 2.38
C ILE A 123 12.68 -20.11 3.84
N LEU A 124 12.77 -18.90 4.39
CA LEU A 124 13.23 -18.68 5.76
C LEU A 124 12.34 -19.39 6.79
N ARG A 125 11.01 -19.30 6.63
CA ARG A 125 10.06 -20.01 7.48
C ARG A 125 10.29 -21.52 7.48
N GLN A 126 10.49 -22.13 6.30
CA GLN A 126 10.76 -23.56 6.21
C GLN A 126 12.04 -23.95 6.94
N GLU A 127 13.10 -23.16 6.81
CA GLU A 127 14.38 -23.40 7.50
C GLU A 127 14.24 -23.24 9.00
N LEU A 128 13.53 -22.21 9.46
CA LEU A 128 13.24 -21.98 10.87
C LEU A 128 12.43 -23.16 11.47
N VAL A 129 11.39 -23.63 10.78
CA VAL A 129 10.56 -24.76 11.22
C VAL A 129 11.35 -26.07 11.26
N ARG A 130 12.19 -26.35 10.25
CA ARG A 130 13.06 -27.54 10.27
C ARG A 130 14.02 -27.55 11.47
N ASN A 131 14.39 -26.37 11.94
CA ASN A 131 15.24 -26.18 13.11
C ASN A 131 14.44 -26.07 14.43
N GLY A 132 13.14 -26.40 14.43
CA GLY A 132 12.30 -26.48 15.62
C GLY A 132 11.54 -25.19 15.99
N ALA A 133 11.54 -24.15 15.15
CA ALA A 133 10.72 -22.96 15.39
C ALA A 133 9.22 -23.26 15.17
N ILE A 134 8.37 -22.74 16.05
CA ILE A 134 6.91 -22.86 15.95
C ILE A 134 6.33 -21.50 15.58
N PHE A 135 5.63 -21.44 14.44
CA PHE A 135 4.93 -20.25 13.97
C PHE A 135 3.44 -20.32 14.33
N GLN A 136 2.91 -19.22 14.85
CA GLN A 136 1.50 -19.06 15.21
C GLN A 136 0.69 -18.38 14.11
N SER A 137 1.35 -17.58 13.27
CA SER A 137 0.73 -16.82 12.17
C SER A 137 1.19 -17.33 10.80
N THR A 138 0.63 -16.75 9.74
CA THR A 138 1.11 -16.92 8.37
C THR A 138 1.85 -15.69 7.84
N MET A 139 2.10 -14.70 8.69
CA MET A 139 2.72 -13.44 8.30
C MET A 139 4.23 -13.59 8.16
N ASP A 140 4.81 -12.84 7.23
CA ASP A 140 6.25 -12.70 7.08
C ASP A 140 6.88 -11.97 8.28
N THR A 141 6.15 -11.09 8.95
CA THR A 141 6.59 -10.38 10.16
C THR A 141 7.05 -11.34 11.27
N GLU A 142 6.44 -12.52 11.39
CA GLU A 142 6.84 -13.52 12.39
C GLU A 142 8.19 -14.17 12.05
N VAL A 143 8.58 -14.19 10.77
CA VAL A 143 9.93 -14.60 10.37
C VAL A 143 10.97 -13.65 10.98
N ILE A 144 10.70 -12.34 10.96
CA ILE A 144 11.58 -11.34 11.58
C ILE A 144 11.76 -11.62 13.08
N LEU A 145 10.67 -11.88 13.80
CA LEU A 145 10.74 -12.24 15.24
C LEU A 145 11.65 -13.45 15.48
N HIS A 146 11.47 -14.53 14.72
CA HIS A 146 12.28 -15.72 14.88
C HIS A 146 13.76 -15.52 14.53
N LEU A 147 14.05 -14.73 13.50
CA LEU A 147 15.44 -14.38 13.14
C LEU A 147 16.10 -13.57 14.25
N VAL A 148 15.41 -12.57 14.82
CA VAL A 148 15.91 -11.79 15.95
C VAL A 148 16.14 -12.69 17.18
N ALA A 149 15.21 -13.59 17.48
CA ALA A 149 15.29 -14.50 18.62
C ALA A 149 16.48 -15.47 18.52
N ARG A 150 16.85 -15.90 17.30
CA ARG A 150 17.94 -16.86 17.06
C ARG A 150 19.30 -16.22 16.83
N SER A 151 19.36 -14.90 16.65
CA SER A 151 20.62 -14.20 16.39
C SER A 151 21.61 -14.38 17.56
N PRO A 152 22.88 -14.74 17.30
CA PRO A 152 23.88 -14.92 18.35
C PRO A 152 24.43 -13.59 18.90
N LYS A 153 24.03 -12.44 18.35
CA LYS A 153 24.50 -11.12 18.80
C LYS A 153 24.06 -10.84 20.23
N LYS A 154 24.75 -9.95 20.93
CA LYS A 154 24.44 -9.64 22.34
C LYS A 154 23.39 -8.54 22.48
N LYS A 155 23.52 -7.46 21.72
CA LYS A 155 22.60 -6.33 21.81
C LYS A 155 21.40 -6.55 20.91
N PHE A 156 20.20 -6.18 21.38
CA PHE A 156 18.97 -6.29 20.61
C PHE A 156 19.08 -5.66 19.21
N VAL A 157 19.61 -4.44 19.12
CA VAL A 157 19.73 -3.72 17.85
C VAL A 157 20.65 -4.46 16.87
N GLU A 158 21.75 -5.06 17.35
CA GLU A 158 22.64 -5.89 16.52
C GLU A 158 21.92 -7.15 16.03
N ARG A 159 21.05 -7.76 16.84
CA ARG A 159 20.22 -8.91 16.46
C ARG A 159 19.19 -8.55 15.40
N LEU A 160 18.57 -7.38 15.52
CA LEU A 160 17.66 -6.86 14.51
C LEU A 160 18.40 -6.64 13.19
N VAL A 161 19.56 -5.98 13.23
CA VAL A 161 20.43 -5.80 12.06
C VAL A 161 20.80 -7.14 11.43
N ASP A 162 21.19 -8.13 12.24
CA ASP A 162 21.52 -9.49 11.79
C ASP A 162 20.32 -10.20 11.13
N ALA A 163 19.11 -10.03 11.65
CA ALA A 163 17.88 -10.52 11.03
C ALA A 163 17.60 -9.83 9.69
N MET A 164 17.78 -8.51 9.62
CA MET A 164 17.52 -7.73 8.40
C MET A 164 18.51 -8.04 7.27
N HIS A 165 19.71 -8.54 7.57
CA HIS A 165 20.65 -9.04 6.55
C HIS A 165 20.20 -10.34 5.88
N GLN A 166 19.26 -11.07 6.47
CA GLN A 166 18.79 -12.37 5.97
C GLN A 166 17.49 -12.26 5.16
N ILE A 167 16.78 -11.14 5.26
CA ILE A 167 15.49 -10.94 4.59
C ILE A 167 15.70 -10.20 3.27
N GLU A 168 14.93 -10.60 2.26
CA GLU A 168 14.86 -9.98 0.94
C GLU A 168 13.43 -9.46 0.71
N GLY A 169 13.28 -8.40 -0.09
CA GLY A 169 11.98 -7.80 -0.40
C GLY A 169 11.90 -6.32 -0.05
N GLY A 170 10.68 -5.81 0.10
CA GLY A 170 10.42 -4.42 0.50
C GLY A 170 9.83 -4.39 1.89
N TYR A 171 10.35 -3.51 2.75
CA TYR A 171 9.87 -3.39 4.13
C TYR A 171 10.12 -2.01 4.74
N ALA A 172 9.12 -1.53 5.46
CA ALA A 172 9.18 -0.47 6.44
C ALA A 172 8.68 -1.02 7.78
N LEU A 173 9.56 -1.02 8.78
CA LEU A 173 9.33 -1.64 10.08
C LEU A 173 9.26 -0.57 11.16
N VAL A 174 8.33 -0.74 12.10
CA VAL A 174 8.38 -0.08 13.41
C VAL A 174 8.38 -1.14 14.50
N GLY A 175 9.22 -0.98 15.51
CA GLY A 175 9.33 -1.92 16.61
C GLY A 175 9.55 -1.23 17.94
N ILE A 176 9.07 -1.82 19.03
CA ILE A 176 9.33 -1.34 20.38
C ILE A 176 9.91 -2.44 21.24
N THR A 177 10.85 -2.03 22.08
CA THR A 177 11.38 -2.80 23.22
C THR A 177 11.08 -2.01 24.49
N GLY A 178 11.48 -2.55 25.65
CA GLY A 178 11.29 -1.84 26.92
C GLY A 178 12.05 -0.51 27.07
N LYS A 179 12.89 -0.12 26.09
CA LYS A 179 13.69 1.12 26.17
C LYS A 179 13.74 1.93 24.88
N LYS A 180 13.29 1.36 23.76
CA LYS A 180 13.55 1.91 22.42
C LYS A 180 12.35 1.76 21.52
N LEU A 181 12.04 2.81 20.77
CA LEU A 181 11.31 2.73 19.51
C LEU A 181 12.34 2.61 18.38
N ILE A 182 12.06 1.76 17.41
CA ILE A 182 12.97 1.43 16.33
C ILE A 182 12.20 1.54 15.02
N GLY A 183 12.80 2.20 14.04
CA GLY A 183 12.36 2.20 12.65
C GLY A 183 13.41 1.55 11.78
N ALA A 184 13.01 0.79 10.77
CA ALA A 184 13.95 0.27 9.78
C ALA A 184 13.32 0.27 8.39
N ARG A 185 14.13 0.60 7.39
CA ARG A 185 13.71 0.64 5.99
C ARG A 185 14.62 -0.26 5.15
N ASP A 186 14.03 -0.95 4.18
CA ASP A 186 14.77 -1.86 3.31
C ASP A 186 15.90 -1.16 2.53
N PRO A 187 16.92 -1.90 2.05
CA PRO A 187 18.11 -1.31 1.43
C PRO A 187 17.85 -0.51 0.15
N ILE A 188 16.70 -0.69 -0.51
CA ILE A 188 16.31 0.09 -1.70
C ILE A 188 15.25 1.15 -1.39
N GLY A 189 14.75 1.21 -0.15
CA GLY A 189 13.76 2.19 0.28
C GLY A 189 12.39 2.02 -0.38
N LEU A 190 11.97 0.78 -0.63
CA LEU A 190 10.76 0.48 -1.40
C LEU A 190 9.50 1.06 -0.76
N ARG A 191 9.31 0.82 0.55
CA ARG A 191 8.15 1.33 1.33
C ARG A 191 8.52 2.62 2.06
N PRO A 192 7.61 3.60 2.18
CA PRO A 192 7.89 4.86 2.85
C PRO A 192 7.91 4.69 4.37
N LEU A 193 8.84 5.41 5.01
CA LEU A 193 8.92 5.56 6.46
C LEU A 193 9.51 6.93 6.78
N ILE A 194 8.85 7.68 7.64
CA ILE A 194 9.23 9.04 8.01
C ILE A 194 9.39 9.19 9.52
N LEU A 195 10.21 10.16 9.92
CA LEU A 195 10.38 10.62 11.28
C LEU A 195 9.67 11.96 11.46
N GLY A 196 8.87 12.04 12.51
CA GLY A 196 8.24 13.26 12.99
C GLY A 196 8.56 13.55 14.45
N ARG A 197 8.18 14.75 14.89
CA ARG A 197 8.33 15.21 16.27
C ARG A 197 7.03 15.84 16.77
N HIS A 198 6.51 15.33 17.88
CA HIS A 198 5.34 15.87 18.57
C HIS A 198 5.75 16.41 19.93
N GLY A 199 6.00 17.72 20.03
CA GLY A 199 6.58 18.34 21.22
C GLY A 199 7.98 17.77 21.50
N LYS A 200 8.12 17.00 22.60
CA LYS A 200 9.37 16.31 22.98
C LYS A 200 9.41 14.84 22.55
N SER A 201 8.30 14.33 22.02
CA SER A 201 8.15 12.94 21.62
C SER A 201 8.53 12.76 20.15
N TYR A 202 8.99 11.58 19.79
CA TYR A 202 9.30 11.23 18.40
C TYR A 202 8.25 10.27 17.85
N VAL A 203 8.00 10.39 16.54
CA VAL A 203 6.98 9.64 15.82
C VAL A 203 7.59 9.00 14.58
N LEU A 204 7.25 7.75 14.30
CA LEU A 204 7.51 7.09 13.03
C LEU A 204 6.19 6.81 12.34
N ALA A 205 6.10 7.05 11.03
CA ALA A 205 4.88 6.82 10.26
C ALA A 205 5.17 6.42 8.82
N SER A 206 4.21 5.76 8.16
CA SER A 206 4.30 5.48 6.72
C SER A 206 4.12 6.74 5.84
N GLU A 207 3.33 7.72 6.28
CA GLU A 207 3.04 8.94 5.51
C GLU A 207 2.98 10.19 6.39
N THR A 208 3.25 11.36 5.79
CA THR A 208 3.21 12.67 6.48
C THR A 208 1.82 13.03 6.99
N CYS A 209 0.78 12.55 6.30
CA CYS A 209 -0.60 12.80 6.66
C CYS A 209 -1.00 12.25 8.05
N ALA A 210 -0.22 11.30 8.58
CA ALA A 210 -0.34 10.78 9.94
C ALA A 210 0.35 11.65 10.99
N LEU A 211 1.34 12.46 10.59
CA LEU A 211 1.92 13.50 11.43
C LEU A 211 0.97 14.70 11.53
N ASP A 212 0.38 15.10 10.41
CA ASP A 212 -0.52 16.26 10.31
C ASP A 212 -1.73 16.14 11.25
N ILE A 213 -2.36 14.96 11.31
CA ILE A 213 -3.56 14.73 12.14
C ILE A 213 -3.30 14.89 13.64
N ILE A 214 -2.06 14.64 14.08
CA ILE A 214 -1.67 14.78 15.49
C ILE A 214 -0.89 16.08 15.75
N GLY A 215 -0.72 16.94 14.75
CA GLY A 215 0.06 18.17 14.87
C GLY A 215 1.56 17.93 15.11
N ALA A 216 2.11 16.83 14.60
CA ALA A 216 3.55 16.55 14.65
C ALA A 216 4.29 17.24 13.50
N GLU A 217 5.48 17.75 13.77
CA GLU A 217 6.38 18.33 12.76
C GLU A 217 7.06 17.21 11.99
N PHE A 218 7.11 17.31 10.66
CA PHE A 218 7.97 16.47 9.83
C PHE A 218 9.44 16.80 10.10
N VAL A 219 10.26 15.76 10.35
CA VAL A 219 11.70 15.91 10.56
C VAL A 219 12.47 15.52 9.31
N ARG A 220 12.30 14.28 8.85
CA ARG A 220 12.93 13.73 7.64
C ARG A 220 12.34 12.37 7.26
N GLU A 221 12.66 11.92 6.07
CA GLU A 221 12.52 10.50 5.70
C GLU A 221 13.58 9.64 6.38
N ILE A 222 13.19 8.39 6.67
CA ILE A 222 14.14 7.33 7.01
C ILE A 222 14.78 6.86 5.71
N GLU A 223 16.10 6.86 5.68
CA GLU A 223 16.88 6.56 4.49
C GLU A 223 16.88 5.06 4.17
N ASN A 224 17.16 4.69 2.93
CA ASN A 224 17.19 3.29 2.51
C ASN A 224 18.32 2.52 3.22
N GLY A 225 17.98 1.38 3.82
CA GLY A 225 18.89 0.60 4.67
C GLY A 225 19.21 1.23 6.02
N GLU A 226 18.52 2.31 6.41
CA GLU A 226 18.69 2.91 7.73
C GLU A 226 17.89 2.15 8.79
N VAL A 227 18.52 1.97 9.95
CA VAL A 227 17.87 1.58 11.20
C VAL A 227 17.95 2.75 12.16
N VAL A 228 16.82 3.41 12.41
CA VAL A 228 16.72 4.50 13.36
C VAL A 228 16.31 3.95 14.73
N VAL A 229 17.05 4.32 15.77
CA VAL A 229 16.80 3.91 17.16
C VAL A 229 16.52 5.16 17.98
N ILE A 230 15.38 5.17 18.66
CA ILE A 230 14.89 6.30 19.42
C ILE A 230 14.77 5.85 20.88
N SER A 231 15.45 6.56 21.78
CA SER A 231 15.47 6.30 23.22
C SER A 231 15.40 7.61 24.01
N GLU A 232 15.49 7.53 25.34
CA GLU A 232 15.62 8.71 26.20
C GLU A 232 16.90 9.52 25.93
N GLU A 233 17.93 8.89 25.35
CA GLU A 233 19.20 9.52 24.99
C GLU A 233 19.10 10.29 23.66
N GLY A 234 18.02 10.10 22.90
CA GLY A 234 17.78 10.77 21.62
C GLY A 234 17.64 9.79 20.46
N ILE A 235 18.05 10.23 19.28
CA ILE A 235 17.96 9.48 18.02
C ILE A 235 19.35 9.03 17.60
N GLU A 236 19.49 7.74 17.31
CA GLU A 236 20.67 7.13 16.70
C GLU A 236 20.31 6.56 15.33
N SER A 237 21.11 6.85 14.31
CA SER A 237 20.95 6.32 12.95
C SER A 237 22.05 5.31 12.64
N ILE A 238 21.66 4.06 12.38
CA ILE A 238 22.58 2.98 12.05
C ILE A 238 22.46 2.66 10.56
N ARG A 239 23.58 2.73 9.85
CA ARG A 239 23.70 2.31 8.45
C ARG A 239 24.02 0.84 8.40
N ALA A 240 22.96 0.03 8.45
CA ALA A 240 23.08 -1.42 8.56
C ALA A 240 23.56 -2.08 7.25
N PHE A 241 23.40 -1.39 6.11
CA PHE A 241 23.66 -1.95 4.79
C PHE A 241 24.66 -1.10 3.98
N PRO A 242 25.35 -1.71 3.00
CA PRO A 242 26.07 -0.94 1.97
C PRO A 242 25.12 0.03 1.25
N PRO A 243 25.57 1.23 0.89
CA PRO A 243 24.76 2.17 0.12
C PRO A 243 24.25 1.54 -1.18
N ARG A 244 22.94 1.58 -1.39
CA ARG A 244 22.30 1.17 -2.64
C ARG A 244 21.48 2.32 -3.20
N PRO A 245 21.36 2.46 -4.53
CA PRO A 245 20.47 3.45 -5.10
C PRO A 245 19.01 3.14 -4.77
N PRO A 246 18.21 4.17 -4.44
CA PRO A 246 16.83 3.99 -4.04
C PRO A 246 15.96 3.57 -5.23
N SER A 247 14.97 2.73 -4.94
CA SER A 247 13.93 2.31 -5.88
C SER A 247 12.58 2.24 -5.13
N PRO A 248 12.06 3.38 -4.65
CA PRO A 248 10.77 3.44 -3.97
C PRO A 248 9.63 2.98 -4.87
N CYS A 249 8.57 2.48 -4.26
CA CYS A 249 7.39 2.01 -4.96
C CYS A 249 6.74 3.15 -5.77
N ILE A 250 6.66 3.01 -7.09
CA ILE A 250 6.04 4.04 -7.95
C ILE A 250 4.53 4.15 -7.71
N PHE A 251 3.91 3.07 -7.23
CA PHE A 251 2.47 3.02 -6.95
C PHE A 251 2.03 3.88 -5.77
N GLU A 252 2.97 4.32 -4.93
CA GLU A 252 2.69 5.33 -3.91
C GLU A 252 2.17 6.63 -4.55
N TYR A 253 2.79 7.06 -5.65
CA TYR A 253 2.33 8.20 -6.42
C TYR A 253 1.09 7.89 -7.25
N VAL A 254 1.00 6.70 -7.85
CA VAL A 254 -0.13 6.35 -8.73
C VAL A 254 -1.44 6.27 -7.95
N TYR A 255 -1.44 5.62 -6.79
CA TYR A 255 -2.71 5.26 -6.12
C TYR A 255 -2.67 5.28 -4.59
N PHE A 256 -1.63 4.70 -3.95
CA PHE A 256 -1.72 4.35 -2.52
C PHE A 256 -1.64 5.52 -1.55
N ALA A 257 -0.68 6.41 -1.75
CA ALA A 257 -0.49 7.50 -0.81
C ALA A 257 -1.68 8.45 -0.85
N ARG A 258 -1.98 9.04 0.29
CA ARG A 258 -3.04 10.05 0.38
C ARG A 258 -2.57 11.31 -0.38
N PRO A 259 -3.44 11.98 -1.15
CA PRO A 259 -3.02 13.13 -1.96
C PRO A 259 -2.36 14.28 -1.18
N ASP A 260 -2.71 14.46 0.08
CA ASP A 260 -2.14 15.44 1.01
C ASP A 260 -0.78 15.03 1.61
N SER A 261 -0.28 13.83 1.30
CA SER A 261 1.05 13.38 1.72
C SER A 261 2.18 13.91 0.85
N PHE A 262 3.36 13.97 1.45
CA PHE A 262 4.64 14.19 0.76
C PHE A 262 5.49 12.94 0.80
N ILE A 263 6.05 12.56 -0.35
CA ILE A 263 6.99 11.44 -0.51
C ILE A 263 8.20 11.96 -1.26
N GLN A 264 9.41 11.74 -0.76
CA GLN A 264 10.65 12.26 -1.34
C GLN A 264 10.61 13.78 -1.60
N GLY A 265 9.98 14.52 -0.69
CA GLY A 265 9.76 15.97 -0.81
C GLY A 265 8.76 16.39 -1.90
N ARG A 266 8.06 15.44 -2.54
CA ARG A 266 7.08 15.69 -3.60
C ARG A 266 5.67 15.52 -3.09
N SER A 267 4.80 16.48 -3.38
CA SER A 267 3.36 16.36 -3.12
C SER A 267 2.75 15.28 -4.02
N VAL A 268 2.06 14.32 -3.41
CA VAL A 268 1.36 13.25 -4.14
C VAL A 268 0.27 13.85 -5.04
N TYR A 269 -0.49 14.83 -4.54
CA TYR A 269 -1.50 15.54 -5.34
C TYR A 269 -0.90 16.19 -6.60
N GLU A 270 0.17 16.97 -6.48
CA GLU A 270 0.78 17.65 -7.64
C GLU A 270 1.38 16.66 -8.63
N VAL A 271 1.94 15.54 -8.18
CA VAL A 271 2.40 14.47 -9.07
C VAL A 271 1.22 13.90 -9.86
N ARG A 272 0.11 13.54 -9.21
CA ARG A 272 -1.09 13.01 -9.91
C ARG A 272 -1.71 14.03 -10.86
N ARG A 273 -1.71 15.32 -10.51
CA ARG A 273 -2.13 16.41 -11.41
C ARG A 273 -1.22 16.48 -12.64
N ARG A 274 0.10 16.40 -12.48
CA ARG A 274 1.06 16.35 -13.60
C ARG A 274 0.92 15.07 -14.45
N MET A 275 0.56 13.93 -13.85
CA MET A 275 0.25 12.71 -14.60
C MET A 275 -0.94 12.94 -15.53
N GLY A 276 -1.98 13.62 -15.04
CA GLY A 276 -3.12 14.07 -15.85
C GLY A 276 -2.73 14.99 -17.02
N ASN A 277 -1.91 16.01 -16.74
CA ASN A 277 -1.40 16.91 -17.77
C ASN A 277 -0.65 16.15 -18.89
N GLN A 278 0.25 15.24 -18.50
CA GLN A 278 1.02 14.45 -19.46
C GLN A 278 0.15 13.44 -20.22
N LEU A 279 -0.84 12.85 -19.57
CA LEU A 279 -1.81 11.95 -20.19
C LEU A 279 -2.62 12.65 -21.29
N ALA A 280 -3.03 13.91 -21.08
CA ALA A 280 -3.73 14.71 -22.10
C ALA A 280 -2.87 14.95 -23.35
N LEU A 281 -1.57 15.21 -23.17
CA LEU A 281 -0.63 15.39 -24.27
C LEU A 281 -0.41 14.11 -25.08
N GLU A 282 -0.38 12.95 -24.40
CA GLU A 282 -0.10 11.66 -25.03
C GLU A 282 -1.33 11.03 -25.70
N THR A 283 -2.52 11.33 -25.19
CA THR A 283 -3.73 10.55 -25.51
C THR A 283 -4.98 11.43 -25.75
N HIS A 284 -4.79 12.64 -26.28
CA HIS A 284 -5.89 13.56 -26.57
C HIS A 284 -7.05 12.90 -27.34
N ALA A 285 -8.29 13.30 -27.02
CA ALA A 285 -9.48 12.99 -27.80
C ALA A 285 -10.45 14.17 -27.79
N ASP A 286 -11.19 14.35 -28.88
CA ASP A 286 -12.21 15.40 -28.96
C ASP A 286 -13.43 15.01 -28.12
N ALA A 287 -13.65 15.72 -27.02
CA ALA A 287 -14.74 15.46 -26.09
C ALA A 287 -15.35 16.76 -25.56
N ASP A 288 -16.50 16.65 -24.90
CA ASP A 288 -17.24 17.79 -24.37
C ASP A 288 -17.00 17.99 -22.88
N VAL A 289 -16.61 16.93 -22.16
CA VAL A 289 -16.43 16.95 -20.70
C VAL A 289 -15.43 15.89 -20.24
N ILE A 290 -14.66 16.23 -19.20
CA ILE A 290 -13.81 15.29 -18.47
C ILE A 290 -14.49 14.91 -17.16
N VAL A 291 -14.56 13.62 -16.89
CA VAL A 291 -15.21 13.05 -15.71
C VAL A 291 -14.21 12.15 -14.98
N PRO A 292 -13.90 12.39 -13.71
CA PRO A 292 -13.07 11.49 -12.92
C PRO A 292 -13.86 10.26 -12.47
N VAL A 293 -13.16 9.15 -12.28
CA VAL A 293 -13.58 8.08 -11.37
C VAL A 293 -13.18 8.49 -9.94
N PRO A 294 -14.15 8.82 -9.06
CA PRO A 294 -13.84 9.29 -7.72
C PRO A 294 -13.42 8.15 -6.78
N ASP A 295 -12.55 8.36 -5.80
CA ASP A 295 -11.86 9.64 -5.51
C ASP A 295 -10.45 9.70 -6.14
N SER A 296 -9.86 8.55 -6.46
CA SER A 296 -8.45 8.43 -6.86
C SER A 296 -8.13 9.08 -8.21
N GLY A 297 -9.05 9.05 -9.17
CA GLY A 297 -8.87 9.65 -10.48
C GLY A 297 -9.00 11.18 -10.51
N VAL A 298 -9.46 11.82 -9.41
CA VAL A 298 -9.79 13.25 -9.39
C VAL A 298 -8.60 14.17 -9.71
N PRO A 299 -7.41 14.04 -9.09
CA PRO A 299 -6.30 14.94 -9.40
C PRO A 299 -5.81 14.79 -10.84
N ALA A 300 -5.78 13.56 -11.37
CA ALA A 300 -5.38 13.31 -12.75
C ALA A 300 -6.40 13.85 -13.75
N ALA A 301 -7.70 13.73 -13.48
CA ALA A 301 -8.73 14.31 -14.32
C ALA A 301 -8.66 15.85 -14.35
N LEU A 302 -8.37 16.47 -13.21
CA LEU A 302 -8.15 17.92 -13.13
C LEU A 302 -6.96 18.33 -14.00
N GLY A 303 -5.81 17.66 -13.87
CA GLY A 303 -4.65 17.93 -14.72
C GLY A 303 -4.93 17.69 -16.22
N PHE A 304 -5.68 16.65 -16.56
CA PHE A 304 -6.07 16.42 -17.96
C PHE A 304 -6.91 17.60 -18.49
N SER A 305 -7.83 18.13 -17.68
CA SER A 305 -8.67 19.28 -18.02
C SER A 305 -7.86 20.56 -18.22
N GLU A 306 -6.91 20.83 -17.34
CA GLU A 306 -5.99 21.98 -17.47
C GLU A 306 -5.19 21.95 -18.77
N ALA A 307 -4.64 20.79 -19.13
CA ALA A 307 -3.82 20.65 -20.33
C ALA A 307 -4.62 20.63 -21.64
N SER A 308 -5.83 20.06 -21.64
CA SER A 308 -6.66 19.93 -22.84
C SER A 308 -7.61 21.12 -23.07
N GLY A 309 -7.92 21.89 -22.03
CA GLY A 309 -8.94 22.95 -22.07
C GLY A 309 -10.39 22.43 -22.06
N ILE A 310 -10.61 21.11 -22.03
CA ILE A 310 -11.95 20.51 -21.91
C ILE A 310 -12.43 20.65 -20.47
N PRO A 311 -13.68 21.07 -20.20
CA PRO A 311 -14.14 21.31 -18.84
C PRO A 311 -14.22 20.03 -17.99
N PHE A 312 -13.69 20.10 -16.77
CA PHE A 312 -13.88 19.09 -15.73
C PHE A 312 -15.27 19.19 -15.11
N GLN A 313 -15.95 18.05 -14.93
CA GLN A 313 -17.23 17.97 -14.22
C GLN A 313 -17.34 16.68 -13.41
N MET A 314 -18.11 16.76 -12.32
CA MET A 314 -18.46 15.58 -11.51
C MET A 314 -19.63 14.82 -12.16
N GLY A 315 -19.29 14.03 -13.18
CA GLY A 315 -20.21 13.11 -13.86
C GLY A 315 -20.48 11.82 -13.08
N ILE A 316 -19.63 11.48 -12.11
CA ILE A 316 -19.79 10.34 -11.21
C ILE A 316 -19.68 10.86 -9.77
N ILE A 317 -20.64 10.51 -8.93
CA ILE A 317 -20.65 10.86 -7.51
C ILE A 317 -20.37 9.60 -6.68
N ARG A 318 -19.41 9.67 -5.75
CA ARG A 318 -19.17 8.61 -4.78
C ARG A 318 -20.20 8.71 -3.65
N ASN A 319 -20.81 7.59 -3.30
CA ASN A 319 -21.68 7.52 -2.13
C ASN A 319 -20.85 7.24 -0.87
N HIS A 320 -20.79 8.22 0.04
CA HIS A 320 -20.01 8.14 1.27
C HIS A 320 -20.65 7.25 2.37
N TYR A 321 -21.90 6.84 2.19
CA TYR A 321 -22.67 6.12 3.21
C TYR A 321 -22.77 4.61 2.95
N VAL A 322 -22.07 4.10 1.94
CA VAL A 322 -22.03 2.66 1.64
C VAL A 322 -21.03 1.99 2.57
N GLY A 323 -21.48 1.61 3.77
CA GLY A 323 -20.74 0.74 4.68
C GLY A 323 -20.76 -0.73 4.25
N ARG A 324 -19.93 -1.56 4.90
CA ARG A 324 -19.80 -3.01 4.62
C ARG A 324 -21.03 -3.86 4.99
N THR A 325 -22.02 -3.25 5.63
CA THR A 325 -23.19 -3.91 6.25
C THR A 325 -24.51 -3.48 5.60
N PHE A 326 -24.55 -3.33 4.29
CA PHE A 326 -25.85 -3.16 3.61
C PHE A 326 -26.48 -4.53 3.30
N ILE A 327 -27.69 -4.76 3.81
CA ILE A 327 -28.50 -5.96 3.59
C ILE A 327 -28.51 -6.28 2.08
N GLN A 328 -27.91 -7.41 1.68
CA GLN A 328 -28.06 -7.94 0.34
C GLN A 328 -29.41 -8.68 0.26
N PRO A 329 -30.35 -8.25 -0.61
CA PRO A 329 -31.51 -9.07 -0.89
C PRO A 329 -31.05 -10.36 -1.60
N THR A 330 -31.59 -11.48 -1.16
CA THR A 330 -31.30 -12.85 -1.61
C THR A 330 -31.05 -13.02 -3.12
N HIS A 331 -29.90 -13.60 -3.46
CA HIS A 331 -29.48 -14.34 -4.68
C HIS A 331 -29.85 -13.88 -6.11
N THR A 332 -30.69 -12.87 -6.32
CA THR A 332 -31.05 -12.34 -7.66
C THR A 332 -30.47 -10.94 -7.94
N GLY A 333 -29.84 -10.29 -6.95
CA GLY A 333 -29.36 -8.90 -7.05
C GLY A 333 -27.85 -8.70 -7.14
N ARG A 334 -27.09 -9.53 -7.89
CA ARG A 334 -25.63 -9.36 -8.01
C ARG A 334 -25.19 -8.16 -8.88
N GLN A 335 -26.07 -7.58 -9.69
CA GLN A 335 -25.75 -6.41 -10.53
C GLN A 335 -25.78 -5.06 -9.78
N THR A 336 -26.25 -4.99 -8.54
CA THR A 336 -26.47 -3.72 -7.82
C THR A 336 -25.28 -3.23 -6.97
N ALA A 337 -24.17 -3.97 -6.85
CA ALA A 337 -23.08 -3.61 -5.94
C ALA A 337 -22.36 -2.29 -6.32
N ILE A 338 -22.04 -2.09 -7.61
CA ILE A 338 -21.35 -0.86 -8.06
C ILE A 338 -22.29 0.34 -8.17
N SER A 339 -23.56 0.12 -8.53
CA SER A 339 -24.60 1.17 -8.45
C SER A 339 -24.81 1.72 -7.04
N LYS A 340 -24.31 1.04 -6.00
CA LYS A 340 -24.35 1.53 -4.62
C LYS A 340 -23.21 2.49 -4.31
N LYS A 341 -21.97 2.16 -4.73
CA LYS A 341 -20.75 2.96 -4.45
C LYS A 341 -20.65 4.22 -5.33
N HIS A 342 -21.05 4.12 -6.60
CA HIS A 342 -21.00 5.22 -7.56
C HIS A 342 -22.37 5.48 -8.18
N SER A 343 -22.71 6.76 -8.34
CA SER A 343 -23.95 7.19 -8.95
C SER A 343 -23.66 8.16 -10.10
N PRO A 344 -24.23 7.94 -11.29
CA PRO A 344 -23.99 8.83 -12.42
C PRO A 344 -24.81 10.12 -12.29
N ASN A 345 -24.20 11.24 -12.67
CA ASN A 345 -24.88 12.52 -12.78
C ASN A 345 -25.34 12.74 -14.24
N ARG A 346 -26.57 12.31 -14.55
CA ARG A 346 -27.14 12.37 -15.90
C ARG A 346 -27.09 13.76 -16.53
N ALA A 347 -27.30 14.82 -15.74
CA ALA A 347 -27.28 16.19 -16.24
C ALA A 347 -25.92 16.61 -16.82
N VAL A 348 -24.83 15.99 -16.37
CA VAL A 348 -23.47 16.20 -16.88
C VAL A 348 -23.18 15.29 -18.09
N LEU A 349 -23.75 14.09 -18.13
CA LEU A 349 -23.37 13.04 -19.06
C LEU A 349 -24.24 12.96 -20.32
N GLU A 350 -25.53 13.31 -20.24
CA GLU A 350 -26.51 13.05 -21.30
C GLU A 350 -26.17 13.78 -22.61
N GLY A 351 -26.04 13.00 -23.68
CA GLY A 351 -25.71 13.47 -25.03
C GLY A 351 -24.26 13.92 -25.23
N LYS A 352 -23.40 13.83 -24.21
CA LYS A 352 -22.01 14.31 -24.25
C LYS A 352 -21.02 13.24 -24.69
N ARG A 353 -19.93 13.67 -25.32
CA ARG A 353 -18.70 12.90 -25.48
C ARG A 353 -17.86 13.08 -24.22
N VAL A 354 -17.57 11.99 -23.53
CA VAL A 354 -16.99 11.99 -22.18
C VAL A 354 -15.57 11.44 -22.24
N ILE A 355 -14.61 12.15 -21.66
CA ILE A 355 -13.32 11.55 -21.28
C ILE A 355 -13.44 11.09 -19.83
N LEU A 356 -13.43 9.78 -19.63
CA LEU A 356 -13.46 9.17 -18.31
C LEU A 356 -12.02 8.92 -17.85
N VAL A 357 -11.62 9.49 -16.72
CA VAL A 357 -10.25 9.39 -16.20
C VAL A 357 -10.23 8.59 -14.89
N ASP A 358 -9.45 7.52 -14.84
CA ASP A 358 -9.18 6.73 -13.63
C ASP A 358 -7.67 6.68 -13.37
N ASP A 359 -7.26 6.31 -12.15
CA ASP A 359 -5.83 6.21 -11.81
C ASP A 359 -5.14 5.04 -12.53
N SER A 360 -5.81 3.89 -12.60
CA SER A 360 -5.23 2.66 -13.14
C SER A 360 -6.30 1.65 -13.57
N ILE A 361 -5.90 0.67 -14.39
CA ILE A 361 -6.74 -0.48 -14.77
C ILE A 361 -5.99 -1.78 -14.45
N VAL A 362 -6.52 -2.57 -13.51
CA VAL A 362 -5.91 -3.85 -13.09
C VAL A 362 -6.57 -5.03 -13.77
N ARG A 363 -7.73 -5.49 -13.27
CA ARG A 363 -8.52 -6.60 -13.85
C ARG A 363 -9.59 -6.12 -14.85
N GLY A 364 -9.93 -4.83 -14.78
CA GLY A 364 -10.86 -4.17 -15.69
C GLY A 364 -12.35 -4.39 -15.41
N ASN A 365 -12.78 -5.21 -14.43
CA ASN A 365 -14.22 -5.41 -14.19
C ASN A 365 -14.89 -4.16 -13.63
N THR A 366 -14.22 -3.46 -12.71
CA THR A 366 -14.65 -2.17 -12.18
C THR A 366 -14.74 -1.15 -13.31
N SER A 367 -13.71 -1.06 -14.16
CA SER A 367 -13.69 -0.18 -15.34
C SER A 367 -14.86 -0.46 -16.30
N LYS A 368 -15.15 -1.73 -16.61
CA LYS A 368 -16.30 -2.13 -17.45
C LYS A 368 -17.63 -1.65 -16.87
N LYS A 369 -17.83 -1.86 -15.56
CA LYS A 369 -19.06 -1.47 -14.86
C LYS A 369 -19.23 0.05 -14.80
N ILE A 370 -18.14 0.81 -14.62
CA ILE A 370 -18.17 2.28 -14.66
C ILE A 370 -18.51 2.76 -16.08
N VAL A 371 -17.87 2.23 -17.12
CA VAL A 371 -18.18 2.60 -18.51
C VAL A 371 -19.63 2.31 -18.83
N GLN A 372 -20.15 1.14 -18.42
CA GLN A 372 -21.55 0.79 -18.59
C GLN A 372 -22.48 1.81 -17.90
N MET A 373 -22.21 2.15 -16.65
CA MET A 373 -22.98 3.15 -15.89
C MET A 373 -23.01 4.52 -16.59
N VAL A 374 -21.87 4.98 -17.10
CA VAL A 374 -21.76 6.26 -17.82
C VAL A 374 -22.52 6.21 -19.15
N ARG A 375 -22.47 5.08 -19.86
CA ARG A 375 -23.23 4.87 -21.11
C ARG A 375 -24.74 4.87 -20.86
N GLU A 376 -25.20 4.16 -19.82
CA GLU A 376 -26.61 4.08 -19.41
C GLU A 376 -27.15 5.45 -18.94
N ALA A 377 -26.28 6.32 -18.41
CA ALA A 377 -26.60 7.69 -18.08
C ALA A 377 -26.72 8.63 -19.29
N GLY A 378 -26.54 8.12 -20.51
CA GLY A 378 -26.79 8.83 -21.76
C GLY A 378 -25.56 9.43 -22.44
N ALA A 379 -24.34 9.07 -22.04
CA ALA A 379 -23.13 9.50 -22.73
C ALA A 379 -23.12 9.00 -24.19
N ARG A 380 -22.86 9.90 -25.14
CA ARG A 380 -22.81 9.60 -26.58
C ARG A 380 -21.55 8.80 -26.93
N GLU A 381 -20.40 9.27 -26.45
CA GLU A 381 -19.08 8.66 -26.64
C GLU A 381 -18.35 8.64 -25.28
N ILE A 382 -17.51 7.65 -25.05
CA ILE A 382 -16.70 7.45 -23.85
C ILE A 382 -15.26 7.13 -24.28
N HIS A 383 -14.35 8.04 -23.97
CA HIS A 383 -12.91 7.89 -24.15
C HIS A 383 -12.29 7.61 -22.77
N PHE A 384 -11.82 6.39 -22.53
CA PHE A 384 -11.24 6.03 -21.23
C PHE A 384 -9.76 6.41 -21.19
N ARG A 385 -9.32 7.08 -20.12
CA ARG A 385 -7.92 7.40 -19.84
C ARG A 385 -7.48 6.87 -18.48
N SER A 386 -6.41 6.06 -18.49
CA SER A 386 -5.75 5.57 -17.29
C SER A 386 -4.52 6.43 -17.01
N ALA A 387 -4.46 7.05 -15.82
CA ALA A 387 -3.33 7.88 -15.41
C ALA A 387 -2.08 7.07 -15.06
N SER A 388 -2.10 5.75 -15.17
CA SER A 388 -0.94 4.87 -15.10
C SER A 388 -0.65 4.19 -16.44
N PRO A 389 0.60 3.71 -16.64
CA PRO A 389 0.90 2.72 -17.67
C PRO A 389 0.10 1.42 -17.48
N PRO A 390 0.01 0.58 -18.53
CA PRO A 390 -0.65 -0.72 -18.44
C PRO A 390 0.05 -1.62 -17.41
N ILE A 391 -0.72 -2.19 -16.49
CA ILE A 391 -0.22 -3.10 -15.46
C ILE A 391 -0.15 -4.51 -16.06
N VAL A 392 1.06 -4.99 -16.30
CA VAL A 392 1.30 -6.26 -17.02
C VAL A 392 2.06 -7.31 -16.19
N ASN A 393 2.55 -6.93 -15.00
CA ASN A 393 3.24 -7.82 -14.07
C ASN A 393 2.69 -7.65 -12.64
N PRO A 394 2.69 -8.73 -11.84
CA PRO A 394 2.27 -8.69 -10.44
C PRO A 394 3.30 -7.94 -9.57
N ASP A 395 2.87 -7.54 -8.37
CA ASP A 395 3.73 -7.03 -7.31
C ASP A 395 4.02 -8.14 -6.28
N PHE A 396 5.26 -8.16 -5.77
CA PHE A 396 5.70 -9.11 -4.73
C PHE A 396 6.21 -8.41 -3.46
N TYR A 397 5.88 -7.13 -3.30
CA TYR A 397 6.45 -6.22 -2.30
C TYR A 397 5.41 -5.63 -1.35
N GLY A 398 4.20 -6.19 -1.34
CA GLY A 398 3.14 -5.81 -0.42
C GLY A 398 2.03 -4.98 -1.06
N ILE A 399 1.78 -5.18 -2.35
CA ILE A 399 0.55 -4.75 -3.00
C ILE A 399 -0.25 -5.98 -3.44
N ASP A 400 -1.54 -6.01 -3.11
CA ASP A 400 -2.49 -7.03 -3.55
C ASP A 400 -2.78 -6.85 -5.03
N MET A 401 -1.90 -7.38 -5.88
CA MET A 401 -2.12 -7.48 -7.30
C MET A 401 -2.60 -8.89 -7.67
N ALA A 402 -3.50 -8.93 -8.64
CA ALA A 402 -3.96 -10.19 -9.23
C ALA A 402 -2.80 -10.96 -9.86
N ALA A 403 -2.99 -12.27 -10.08
CA ALA A 403 -2.02 -13.04 -10.84
C ALA A 403 -1.88 -12.47 -12.26
N LYS A 404 -0.73 -12.70 -12.91
CA LYS A 404 -0.48 -12.19 -14.27
C LYS A 404 -1.57 -12.58 -15.27
N SER A 405 -2.14 -13.78 -15.13
CA SER A 405 -3.25 -14.28 -15.96
C SER A 405 -4.60 -13.56 -15.74
N GLU A 406 -4.70 -12.74 -14.71
CA GLU A 406 -5.90 -11.97 -14.35
C GLU A 406 -5.73 -10.47 -14.61
N LEU A 407 -4.51 -10.02 -14.94
CA LEU A 407 -4.24 -8.64 -15.30
C LEU A 407 -4.74 -8.37 -16.72
N PHE A 408 -5.59 -7.36 -16.86
CA PHE A 408 -6.29 -7.05 -18.10
C PHE A 408 -5.31 -6.75 -19.24
N ALA A 409 -4.34 -5.87 -18.97
CA ALA A 409 -3.31 -5.50 -19.94
C ALA A 409 -2.23 -6.58 -20.17
N ALA A 410 -2.12 -7.60 -19.30
CA ALA A 410 -1.20 -8.72 -19.52
C ALA A 410 -1.78 -9.79 -20.45
N THR A 411 -3.11 -9.84 -20.56
CA THR A 411 -3.84 -10.90 -21.26
C THR A 411 -4.56 -10.42 -22.51
N HIS A 412 -4.70 -9.10 -22.70
CA HIS A 412 -5.39 -8.50 -23.83
C HIS A 412 -4.49 -7.49 -24.54
N THR A 413 -4.57 -7.50 -25.87
CA THR A 413 -4.06 -6.41 -26.72
C THR A 413 -4.85 -5.12 -26.49
N HIS A 414 -4.32 -3.99 -26.98
CA HIS A 414 -5.00 -2.70 -26.85
C HIS A 414 -6.40 -2.71 -27.50
N GLU A 415 -6.51 -3.30 -28.69
CA GLU A 415 -7.76 -3.41 -29.46
C GLU A 415 -8.77 -4.33 -28.76
N GLU A 416 -8.31 -5.39 -28.11
CA GLU A 416 -9.16 -6.23 -27.27
C GLU A 416 -9.66 -5.48 -26.04
N MET A 417 -8.80 -4.72 -25.37
CA MET A 417 -9.20 -3.91 -24.22
C MET A 417 -10.26 -2.88 -24.58
N VAL A 418 -10.10 -2.16 -25.71
CA VAL A 418 -11.08 -1.19 -26.22
C VAL A 418 -12.43 -1.86 -26.47
N ARG A 419 -12.44 -3.00 -27.17
CA ARG A 419 -13.66 -3.76 -27.48
C ARG A 419 -14.36 -4.26 -26.22
N GLU A 420 -13.61 -4.79 -25.26
CA GLU A 420 -14.18 -5.39 -24.07
C GLU A 420 -14.69 -4.35 -23.06
N LEU A 421 -14.01 -3.20 -22.95
CA LEU A 421 -14.51 -2.06 -22.19
C LEU A 421 -15.70 -1.36 -22.86
N LYS A 422 -15.89 -1.55 -24.18
CA LYS A 422 -16.93 -0.88 -24.99
C LYS A 422 -16.78 0.65 -24.97
N VAL A 423 -15.56 1.11 -25.21
CA VAL A 423 -15.18 2.52 -25.27
C VAL A 423 -14.75 2.89 -26.69
N GLU A 424 -14.82 4.17 -27.04
CA GLU A 424 -14.45 4.68 -28.35
C GLU A 424 -12.93 4.79 -28.51
N SER A 425 -12.23 5.07 -27.41
CA SER A 425 -10.77 4.98 -27.35
C SER A 425 -10.30 4.71 -25.93
N LEU A 426 -9.17 4.06 -25.81
CA LEU A 426 -8.47 3.85 -24.55
C LEU A 426 -7.10 4.51 -24.62
N GLY A 427 -6.68 5.17 -23.55
CA GLY A 427 -5.34 5.76 -23.44
C GLY A 427 -4.72 5.43 -22.09
N PHE A 428 -3.43 5.14 -22.08
CA PHE A 428 -2.64 4.94 -20.86
C PHE A 428 -1.52 5.95 -20.83
N LEU A 429 -1.18 6.44 -19.65
CA LEU A 429 0.04 7.22 -19.47
C LEU A 429 1.25 6.33 -19.79
N SER A 430 2.18 6.78 -20.63
CA SER A 430 3.38 6.03 -20.92
C SER A 430 4.33 5.96 -19.70
N VAL A 431 5.21 4.95 -19.62
CA VAL A 431 6.26 4.91 -18.58
C VAL A 431 7.14 6.17 -18.61
N PRO A 432 7.63 6.66 -19.77
CA PRO A 432 8.32 7.95 -19.82
C PRO A 432 7.47 9.13 -19.32
N GLY A 433 6.17 9.16 -19.67
CA GLY A 433 5.23 10.17 -19.20
C GLY A 433 5.06 10.18 -17.69
N LEU A 434 4.99 8.99 -17.07
CA LEU A 434 4.94 8.83 -15.62
C LEU A 434 6.20 9.37 -14.92
N TYR A 435 7.40 9.02 -15.42
CA TYR A 435 8.66 9.55 -14.88
C TYR A 435 8.71 11.08 -14.98
N LYS A 436 8.33 11.63 -16.14
CA LYS A 436 8.27 13.08 -16.35
C LYS A 436 7.30 13.76 -15.38
N ALA A 437 6.14 13.16 -15.12
CA ALA A 437 5.15 13.68 -14.18
C ALA A 437 5.62 13.65 -12.71
N ILE A 438 6.44 12.67 -12.33
CA ILE A 438 7.07 12.61 -11.01
C ILE A 438 8.21 13.66 -10.89
N GLY A 439 8.74 14.12 -12.02
CA GLY A 439 9.81 15.10 -12.09
C GLY A 439 11.18 14.49 -12.40
N GLU A 440 11.21 13.25 -12.89
CA GLU A 440 12.41 12.62 -13.42
C GLU A 440 12.51 12.88 -14.93
N PRO A 441 13.67 13.31 -15.45
CA PRO A 441 13.81 13.61 -16.88
C PRO A 441 13.69 12.37 -17.75
N VAL A 442 14.32 11.26 -17.34
CA VAL A 442 14.38 9.99 -18.08
C VAL A 442 14.47 8.83 -17.10
N ARG A 443 13.80 7.71 -17.39
CA ARG A 443 13.99 6.44 -16.69
C ARG A 443 15.37 5.86 -17.02
N ASN A 444 16.18 5.56 -16.01
CA ASN A 444 17.40 4.80 -16.19
C ASN A 444 17.07 3.32 -16.42
N GLY A 445 17.46 2.76 -17.57
CA GLY A 445 17.15 1.38 -17.95
C GLY A 445 17.93 0.30 -17.21
N MET A 446 19.09 0.62 -16.61
CA MET A 446 19.88 -0.33 -15.82
C MET A 446 19.54 -0.26 -14.33
N GLN A 447 19.19 0.93 -13.86
CA GLN A 447 18.89 1.19 -12.46
C GLN A 447 17.74 2.19 -12.36
N PRO A 448 16.49 1.72 -12.54
CA PRO A 448 15.32 2.59 -12.50
C PRO A 448 15.22 3.33 -11.16
N GLN A 449 14.95 4.64 -11.21
CA GLN A 449 14.81 5.47 -10.01
C GLN A 449 13.62 5.10 -9.12
N PHE A 450 12.71 4.26 -9.62
CA PHE A 450 11.50 3.79 -8.95
C PHE A 450 11.30 2.31 -9.25
N ALA A 451 10.68 1.59 -8.33
CA ALA A 451 10.24 0.23 -8.57
C ALA A 451 9.00 0.26 -9.47
N ASP A 452 9.22 0.10 -10.78
CA ASP A 452 8.18 0.18 -11.82
C ASP A 452 7.89 -1.17 -12.51
N HIS A 453 8.34 -2.24 -11.87
CA HIS A 453 8.21 -3.64 -12.30
C HIS A 453 6.80 -4.04 -12.73
N CYS A 454 5.74 -3.48 -12.12
CA CYS A 454 4.35 -3.75 -12.52
C CYS A 454 4.08 -3.41 -13.99
N PHE A 455 4.82 -2.45 -14.55
CA PHE A 455 4.74 -2.01 -15.95
C PHE A 455 5.84 -2.62 -16.83
N THR A 456 7.05 -2.79 -16.28
CA THR A 456 8.26 -3.11 -17.04
C THR A 456 8.73 -4.56 -16.91
N GLY A 457 8.47 -5.18 -15.75
CA GLY A 457 9.01 -6.48 -15.37
C GLY A 457 10.38 -6.41 -14.70
N ASP A 458 10.94 -5.20 -14.52
CA ASP A 458 12.25 -4.99 -13.91
C ASP A 458 12.14 -4.94 -12.37
N TYR A 459 12.12 -6.11 -11.74
CA TYR A 459 12.02 -6.22 -10.27
C TYR A 459 13.33 -5.75 -9.58
N PRO A 460 13.27 -4.87 -8.57
CA PRO A 460 14.46 -4.30 -7.92
C PRO A 460 15.16 -5.23 -6.92
N THR A 461 14.59 -6.40 -6.63
CA THR A 461 15.17 -7.41 -5.74
C THR A 461 15.05 -8.82 -6.34
N GLN A 462 15.72 -9.78 -5.72
CA GLN A 462 15.49 -11.19 -6.02
C GLN A 462 14.13 -11.64 -5.49
N LEU A 463 13.44 -12.45 -6.29
CA LEU A 463 12.14 -13.01 -5.97
C LEU A 463 12.27 -14.49 -5.57
N LEU A 464 13.05 -14.77 -4.52
CA LEU A 464 13.49 -16.13 -4.19
C LEU A 464 12.34 -17.12 -3.97
N ASP A 465 11.28 -16.71 -3.27
CA ASP A 465 10.10 -17.54 -3.05
C ASP A 465 9.36 -17.84 -4.37
N HIS A 466 9.31 -16.86 -5.28
CA HIS A 466 8.67 -17.03 -6.59
C HIS A 466 9.50 -17.95 -7.50
N GLN A 467 10.82 -17.72 -7.57
CA GLN A 467 11.76 -18.55 -8.34
C GLN A 467 11.70 -20.01 -7.88
N ARG A 468 11.67 -20.25 -6.56
CA ARG A 468 11.53 -21.60 -6.02
C ARG A 468 10.19 -22.24 -6.36
N ALA A 469 9.10 -21.49 -6.27
CA ALA A 469 7.78 -21.99 -6.64
C ALA A 469 7.67 -22.34 -8.13
N GLN A 470 8.38 -21.63 -9.02
CA GLN A 470 8.46 -21.97 -10.44
C GLN A 470 9.27 -23.26 -10.66
N ALA A 471 10.45 -23.37 -10.04
CA ALA A 471 11.28 -24.57 -10.14
C ALA A 471 10.56 -25.83 -9.61
N ASP A 472 9.80 -25.71 -8.52
CA ASP A 472 9.02 -26.83 -7.98
C ASP A 472 7.89 -27.26 -8.94
N LYS A 473 7.25 -26.32 -9.66
CA LYS A 473 6.24 -26.61 -10.68
C LYS A 473 6.85 -27.29 -11.91
N GLU A 474 7.99 -26.79 -12.40
CA GLU A 474 8.71 -27.38 -13.54
C GLU A 474 9.14 -28.82 -13.22
N ARG A 475 9.63 -29.06 -12.00
CA ARG A 475 9.97 -30.41 -11.52
C ARG A 475 8.76 -31.33 -11.41
N GLN A 476 7.60 -30.82 -11.02
CA GLN A 476 6.36 -31.61 -11.00
C GLN A 476 5.90 -31.97 -12.42
N LEU A 477 6.02 -31.05 -13.38
CA LEU A 477 5.67 -31.30 -14.78
C LEU A 477 6.63 -32.33 -15.41
N SER A 478 7.95 -32.23 -15.17
CA SER A 478 8.91 -33.20 -15.70
C SER A 478 8.65 -34.62 -15.17
N LEU A 479 8.20 -34.75 -13.92
CA LEU A 479 7.82 -36.04 -13.33
C LEU A 479 6.53 -36.62 -13.91
N LEU A 480 5.68 -35.81 -14.56
CA LEU A 480 4.47 -36.26 -15.25
C LEU A 480 4.75 -36.69 -16.70
N ASP A 481 5.79 -36.14 -17.33
CA ASP A 481 6.24 -36.54 -18.67
C ASP A 481 7.03 -37.87 -18.65
N ASP A 482 7.55 -38.26 -17.48
CA ASP A 482 8.29 -39.52 -17.24
C ASP A 482 7.38 -40.73 -16.87
N VAL A 483 6.05 -40.60 -17.00
CA VAL A 483 5.04 -41.66 -16.77
C VAL A 483 4.25 -41.91 -18.05
#